data_AF-A0AAW3JYZ6-F1
#
_entry.id   AF-A0AAW3JYZ6-F1
#
_cell.length_a   1.000
_cell.length_b   1.000
_cell.length_c   1.000
_cell.angle_alpha   90.00
_cell.angle_beta   90.00
_cell.angle_gamma   90.00
#
_symmetry.space_group_name_H-M   'P 1'
#
loop_
_entity.id
_entity.type
_entity.pdbx_description
1 polymer ?
#
loop_
_entity_poly.entity_id
_entity_poly.type
_entity_poly.pdbx_seq_one_letter_code
_entity_poly.pdbx_strand_id
1 'polypeptide(L)'
;MVVGMGGEKSWDPTPFPLPDSAVNASAGFGDTLLLGISPYIRTALGIGSVDQESLAYSYGEYAGIGASFLTGGITGWKAAGTKAPGLEFSHWVSDRFVNGVLNPKNGRQSYRKDYLDNAFGQWLAKKGNKWNGNYVTPKQHYRHDSWRSPTGWRDFGSRYHPVLQQYSRIPLVYKGAAGGGIYGVVGDSLND
;
A
#
# COMPACT_ATOMS: atom_id res chain seq x y z
N MET A 1 -56.65 14.89 11.12
CA MET A 1 -56.04 16.01 10.37
C MET A 1 -54.56 15.71 10.26
N VAL A 2 -54.14 15.10 9.15
CA VAL A 2 -52.73 14.74 8.90
C VAL A 2 -52.09 15.96 8.26
N VAL A 3 -51.14 16.57 8.97
CA VAL A 3 -50.34 17.68 8.47
C VAL A 3 -49.43 17.11 7.39
N GLY A 4 -49.75 17.41 6.13
CA GLY A 4 -48.90 17.09 4.99
C GLY A 4 -47.58 17.83 5.15
N MET A 5 -46.50 17.09 5.41
CA MET A 5 -45.15 17.62 5.30
C MET A 5 -44.90 17.92 3.84
N GLY A 6 -44.79 19.22 3.55
CA GLY A 6 -44.55 19.74 2.21
C GLY A 6 -43.28 19.14 1.62
N GLY A 7 -43.37 18.76 0.34
CA GLY A 7 -42.24 18.25 -0.41
C GLY A 7 -41.07 19.22 -0.38
N GLU A 8 -39.98 18.79 0.23
CA GLU A 8 -38.69 19.48 0.15
C GLU A 8 -38.30 19.55 -1.33
N LYS A 9 -38.19 20.79 -1.85
CA LYS A 9 -37.60 21.03 -3.15
C LYS A 9 -36.14 20.64 -3.04
N SER A 10 -35.76 19.54 -3.70
CA SER A 10 -34.36 19.16 -3.87
C SER A 10 -33.63 20.33 -4.51
N TRP A 11 -32.69 20.91 -3.77
CA TRP A 11 -31.77 21.90 -4.31
C TRP A 11 -30.96 21.23 -5.42
N ASP A 12 -31.13 21.69 -6.67
CA ASP A 12 -30.24 21.36 -7.78
C ASP A 12 -29.50 22.64 -8.23
N PRO A 13 -28.45 23.06 -7.50
CA PRO A 13 -27.81 24.36 -7.71
C PRO A 13 -26.84 24.42 -8.90
N THR A 14 -26.67 23.35 -9.70
CA THR A 14 -25.73 23.39 -10.82
C THR A 14 -26.44 23.36 -12.18
N PRO A 15 -26.17 24.33 -13.09
CA PRO A 15 -26.74 24.32 -14.44
C PRO A 15 -26.22 23.18 -15.34
N PHE A 16 -25.34 22.33 -14.80
CA PHE A 16 -24.73 21.19 -15.50
C PHE A 16 -24.59 20.03 -14.50
N PRO A 17 -25.64 19.19 -14.32
CA PRO A 17 -25.49 17.98 -13.54
C PRO A 17 -24.40 17.12 -14.20
N LEU A 18 -23.37 16.76 -13.43
CA LEU A 18 -22.36 15.82 -13.89
C LEU A 18 -23.04 14.47 -14.18
N PRO A 19 -22.62 13.73 -15.21
CA PRO A 19 -23.11 12.37 -15.42
C PRO A 19 -22.87 11.51 -14.17
N ASP A 20 -23.85 10.70 -13.77
CA ASP A 20 -23.76 9.82 -12.59
C ASP A 20 -22.50 8.94 -12.61
N SER A 21 -22.05 8.51 -13.79
CA SER A 21 -20.82 7.75 -13.95
C SER A 21 -19.57 8.53 -13.53
N ALA A 22 -19.51 9.84 -13.78
CA ALA A 22 -18.39 10.69 -13.35
C ALA A 22 -18.40 10.90 -11.83
N VAL A 23 -19.58 11.10 -11.24
CA VAL A 23 -19.75 11.23 -9.78
C VAL A 23 -19.36 9.93 -9.07
N ASN A 24 -19.88 8.78 -9.52
CA ASN A 24 -19.58 7.48 -8.95
C ASN A 24 -18.10 7.10 -9.10
N ALA A 25 -17.50 7.34 -10.27
CA ALA A 25 -16.07 7.10 -10.46
C ALA A 25 -15.19 7.98 -9.56
N SER A 26 -15.54 9.26 -9.42
CA SER A 26 -14.79 10.18 -8.54
C SER A 26 -14.92 9.79 -7.07
N ALA A 27 -16.12 9.33 -6.66
CA ALA A 27 -16.35 8.83 -5.32
C ALA A 27 -15.55 7.55 -5.04
N GLY A 28 -15.58 6.55 -5.93
CA GLY A 28 -14.76 5.33 -5.76
C GLY A 28 -13.26 5.63 -5.73
N PHE A 29 -12.80 6.57 -6.55
CA PHE A 29 -11.41 7.04 -6.52
C PHE A 29 -11.05 7.67 -5.18
N GLY A 30 -11.87 8.60 -4.70
CA GLY A 30 -11.73 9.26 -3.41
C GLY A 30 -11.73 8.26 -2.26
N ASP A 31 -12.63 7.27 -2.28
CA ASP A 31 -12.72 6.19 -1.28
C ASP A 31 -11.42 5.41 -1.15
N THR A 32 -10.79 5.06 -2.26
CA THR A 32 -9.48 4.42 -2.21
C THR A 32 -8.42 5.32 -1.58
N LEU A 33 -8.34 6.60 -1.99
CA LEU A 33 -7.36 7.53 -1.42
C LEU A 33 -7.57 7.72 0.09
N LEU A 34 -8.84 7.73 0.50
CA LEU A 34 -9.32 7.87 1.87
C LEU A 34 -9.27 6.58 2.69
N LEU A 35 -8.75 5.47 2.14
CA LEU A 35 -8.73 4.18 2.82
C LEU A 35 -10.13 3.73 3.28
N GLY A 36 -11.17 4.12 2.53
CA GLY A 36 -12.57 3.76 2.77
C GLY A 36 -13.28 4.59 3.85
N ILE A 37 -12.73 5.71 4.34
CA ILE A 37 -13.40 6.54 5.36
C ILE A 37 -14.45 7.51 4.78
N SER A 38 -14.42 7.76 3.48
CA SER A 38 -15.30 8.71 2.79
C SER A 38 -16.80 8.43 2.87
N PRO A 39 -17.32 7.18 2.97
CA PRO A 39 -18.75 6.97 3.20
C PRO A 39 -19.21 7.67 4.48
N TYR A 40 -18.41 7.61 5.55
CA TYR A 40 -18.71 8.27 6.81
C TYR A 40 -18.67 9.80 6.69
N ILE A 41 -17.70 10.34 5.93
CA ILE A 41 -17.60 11.78 5.66
C ILE A 41 -18.82 12.27 4.87
N ARG A 42 -19.20 11.56 3.79
CA ARG A 42 -20.38 11.91 2.98
C ARG A 42 -21.66 11.88 3.80
N THR A 43 -21.84 10.85 4.64
CA THR A 43 -22.97 10.77 5.56
C THR A 43 -22.97 11.94 6.55
N ALA A 44 -21.83 12.27 7.15
CA ALA A 44 -21.72 13.38 8.10
C ALA A 44 -22.03 14.75 7.46
N LEU A 45 -21.71 14.92 6.17
CA LEU A 45 -21.94 16.16 5.42
C LEU A 45 -23.29 16.22 4.70
N GLY A 46 -24.10 15.16 4.75
CA GLY A 46 -25.36 15.09 4.00
C GLY A 46 -25.16 15.13 2.48
N ILE A 47 -23.98 14.74 1.99
CA ILE A 47 -23.72 14.61 0.55
C ILE A 47 -24.46 13.37 0.08
N GLY A 48 -25.25 13.51 -0.99
CA GLY A 48 -26.17 12.49 -1.50
C GLY A 48 -25.54 11.10 -1.73
N SER A 49 -26.41 10.11 -1.98
CA SER A 49 -25.97 8.72 -2.15
C SER A 49 -25.19 8.53 -3.44
N VAL A 50 -24.03 7.89 -3.32
CA VAL A 50 -23.23 7.37 -4.44
C VAL A 50 -23.61 5.91 -4.65
N ASP A 51 -23.71 5.47 -5.90
CA ASP A 51 -23.91 4.05 -6.23
C ASP A 51 -22.57 3.30 -6.19
N GLN A 52 -22.28 2.70 -5.02
CA GLN A 52 -21.07 1.91 -4.77
C GLN A 52 -21.06 0.56 -5.52
N GLU A 53 -22.22 0.10 -6.00
CA GLU A 53 -22.34 -1.13 -6.77
C GLU A 53 -22.10 -0.89 -8.27
N SER A 54 -22.04 0.38 -8.70
CA SER A 54 -21.82 0.73 -10.10
C SER A 54 -20.42 0.36 -10.62
N LEU A 55 -20.34 -0.05 -11.88
CA LEU A 55 -19.05 -0.29 -12.56
C LEU A 55 -18.17 0.96 -12.57
N ALA A 56 -18.76 2.14 -12.68
CA ALA A 56 -18.04 3.41 -12.65
C ALA A 56 -17.33 3.62 -11.30
N TYR A 57 -18.00 3.33 -10.19
CA TYR A 57 -17.41 3.38 -8.86
C TYR A 57 -16.22 2.42 -8.72
N SER A 58 -16.39 1.16 -9.15
CA SER A 58 -15.31 0.18 -9.13
C SER A 58 -14.11 0.61 -9.99
N TYR A 59 -14.34 1.19 -11.18
CA TYR A 59 -13.25 1.77 -11.98
C TYR A 59 -12.55 2.94 -11.27
N GLY A 60 -13.31 3.76 -10.56
CA GLY A 60 -12.79 4.78 -9.66
C GLY A 60 -11.85 4.20 -8.62
N GLU A 61 -12.27 3.14 -7.92
CA GLU A 61 -11.45 2.48 -6.90
C GLU A 61 -10.13 1.96 -7.48
N TYR A 62 -10.19 1.24 -8.62
CA TYR A 62 -8.99 0.76 -9.31
C TYR A 62 -8.07 1.90 -9.76
N ALA A 63 -8.63 3.01 -10.24
CA ALA A 63 -7.86 4.20 -10.59
C ALA A 63 -7.20 4.81 -9.35
N GLY A 64 -7.90 4.86 -8.20
CA GLY A 64 -7.37 5.36 -6.93
C GLY A 64 -6.24 4.48 -6.39
N ILE A 65 -6.35 3.17 -6.56
CA ILE A 65 -5.30 2.20 -6.23
C ILE A 65 -4.09 2.52 -7.12
N GLY A 66 -4.30 2.57 -8.43
CA GLY A 66 -3.25 2.89 -9.41
C GLY A 66 -2.55 4.21 -9.12
N ALA A 67 -3.31 5.28 -8.84
CA ALA A 67 -2.79 6.60 -8.53
C ALA A 67 -1.98 6.60 -7.22
N SER A 68 -2.46 5.92 -6.17
CA SER A 68 -1.71 5.77 -4.90
C SER A 68 -0.40 5.02 -5.09
N PHE A 69 -0.44 3.94 -5.88
CA PHE A 69 0.76 3.18 -6.24
C PHE A 69 1.71 3.98 -7.13
N LEU A 70 1.23 4.85 -8.01
CA LEU A 70 2.08 5.69 -8.84
C LEU A 70 2.70 6.81 -8.02
N THR A 71 1.89 7.66 -7.39
CA THR A 71 2.36 8.84 -6.65
C THR A 71 3.15 8.46 -5.40
N GLY A 72 2.54 7.65 -4.53
CA GLY A 72 3.16 7.16 -3.32
C GLY A 72 4.21 6.07 -3.58
N GLY A 73 4.05 5.25 -4.63
CA GLY A 73 5.09 4.29 -4.99
C GLY A 73 6.34 4.97 -5.55
N ILE A 74 6.25 6.11 -6.26
CA ILE A 74 7.46 6.86 -6.68
C ILE A 74 8.22 7.40 -5.48
N THR A 75 7.53 8.04 -4.53
CA THR A 75 8.17 8.56 -3.31
C THR A 75 8.75 7.42 -2.48
N GLY A 76 7.99 6.34 -2.32
CA GLY A 76 8.44 5.11 -1.66
C GLY A 76 9.60 4.41 -2.38
N TRP A 77 9.65 4.46 -3.71
CA TRP A 77 10.74 3.89 -4.53
C TRP A 77 12.04 4.66 -4.41
N LYS A 78 11.95 6.00 -4.30
CA LYS A 78 13.10 6.84 -3.95
C LYS A 78 13.56 6.56 -2.52
N ALA A 79 12.63 6.49 -1.57
CA ALA A 79 12.91 6.24 -0.16
C ALA A 79 13.47 4.84 0.12
N ALA A 80 13.08 3.81 -0.66
CA ALA A 80 13.64 2.46 -0.62
C ALA A 80 15.16 2.42 -0.87
N GLY A 81 15.74 3.55 -1.28
CA GLY A 81 17.17 3.75 -1.45
C GLY A 81 17.69 3.12 -2.73
N THR A 82 18.98 3.27 -2.97
CA THR A 82 19.71 2.59 -4.03
C THR A 82 20.93 1.90 -3.42
N LYS A 83 21.51 0.96 -4.16
CA LYS A 83 22.75 0.31 -3.75
C LYS A 83 23.83 1.37 -3.55
N ALA A 84 24.33 1.49 -2.32
CA ALA A 84 25.42 2.40 -1.96
C ALA A 84 26.40 1.70 -1.01
N PRO A 85 27.66 2.17 -0.91
CA PRO A 85 28.61 1.67 0.08
C PRO A 85 28.03 1.70 1.49
N GLY A 86 28.15 0.60 2.23
CA GLY A 86 27.61 0.47 3.58
C GLY A 86 26.10 0.19 3.67
N LEU A 87 25.39 0.05 2.54
CA LEU A 87 24.00 -0.41 2.50
C LEU A 87 23.90 -1.84 1.96
N GLU A 88 22.96 -2.60 2.50
CA GLU A 88 22.61 -3.94 2.04
C GLU A 88 21.12 -4.05 1.74
N PHE A 89 20.78 -4.94 0.81
CA PHE A 89 19.40 -5.14 0.41
C PHE A 89 18.70 -6.11 1.35
N SER A 90 17.64 -5.65 2.01
CA SER A 90 16.84 -6.45 2.92
C SER A 90 15.52 -6.84 2.29
N HIS A 91 15.32 -8.15 2.11
CA HIS A 91 14.14 -8.70 1.45
C HIS A 91 12.94 -8.79 2.42
N TRP A 92 11.75 -8.48 1.95
CA TRP A 92 10.50 -8.73 2.65
C TRP A 92 10.10 -10.21 2.51
N VAL A 93 9.96 -10.67 1.27
CA VAL A 93 9.87 -12.09 0.90
C VAL A 93 11.28 -12.58 0.63
N SER A 94 11.81 -13.39 1.53
CA SER A 94 13.15 -13.94 1.40
C SER A 94 13.27 -14.86 0.20
N ASP A 95 14.42 -14.83 -0.47
CA ASP A 95 14.73 -15.67 -1.64
C ASP A 95 14.47 -17.16 -1.43
N ARG A 96 14.71 -17.66 -0.21
CA ARG A 96 14.38 -19.04 0.23
C ARG A 96 12.92 -19.45 0.06
N PHE A 97 11.98 -18.51 0.03
CA PHE A 97 10.56 -18.80 -0.20
C PHE A 97 10.22 -18.97 -1.67
N VAL A 98 11.04 -18.40 -2.56
CA VAL A 98 10.83 -18.45 -4.03
C VAL A 98 11.71 -19.52 -4.66
N ASN A 99 13.02 -19.47 -4.41
CA ASN A 99 13.99 -20.39 -5.01
C ASN A 99 14.23 -21.65 -4.16
N GLY A 100 13.66 -21.69 -2.95
CA GLY A 100 13.92 -22.76 -1.99
C GLY A 100 15.36 -22.74 -1.48
N VAL A 101 15.63 -23.56 -0.48
CA VAL A 101 17.00 -23.97 -0.13
C VAL A 101 17.06 -25.46 -0.33
N LEU A 102 17.98 -25.94 -1.19
CA LEU A 102 18.18 -27.37 -1.36
C LEU A 102 18.57 -27.97 -0.01
N ASN A 103 17.76 -28.90 0.49
CA ASN A 103 18.07 -29.64 1.69
C ASN A 103 19.15 -30.68 1.36
N PRO A 104 20.34 -30.60 1.97
CA PRO A 104 21.46 -31.47 1.62
C PRO A 104 21.21 -32.94 1.96
N LYS A 105 20.22 -33.25 2.82
CA LYS A 105 19.92 -34.63 3.23
C LYS A 105 19.02 -35.38 2.26
N ASN A 106 18.13 -34.68 1.55
CA ASN A 106 17.11 -35.33 0.73
C ASN A 106 16.89 -34.65 -0.64
N GLY A 107 17.69 -33.64 -0.99
CA GLY A 107 17.59 -32.90 -2.25
C GLY A 107 16.31 -32.08 -2.41
N ARG A 108 15.39 -32.09 -1.44
CA ARG A 108 14.13 -31.34 -1.53
C ARG A 108 14.39 -29.87 -1.23
N GLN A 109 13.81 -28.99 -2.01
CA GLN A 109 13.79 -27.56 -1.69
C GLN A 109 12.94 -27.35 -0.43
N SER A 110 13.60 -27.00 0.67
CA SER A 110 12.91 -26.57 1.89
C SER A 110 12.49 -25.11 1.73
N TYR A 111 11.35 -24.76 2.32
CA TYR A 111 10.78 -23.40 2.38
C TYR A 111 10.22 -22.81 1.07
N ARG A 112 10.40 -23.45 -0.09
CA ARG A 112 9.76 -23.02 -1.34
C ARG A 112 8.24 -23.06 -1.20
N LYS A 113 7.57 -22.06 -1.78
CA LYS A 113 6.13 -21.95 -1.82
C LYS A 113 5.66 -22.03 -3.27
N ASP A 114 4.85 -23.04 -3.58
CA ASP A 114 4.40 -23.30 -4.96
C ASP A 114 3.63 -22.11 -5.56
N TYR A 115 2.91 -21.34 -4.74
CA TYR A 115 2.21 -20.13 -5.20
C TYR A 115 3.15 -18.96 -5.56
N LEU A 116 4.43 -19.02 -5.20
CA LEU A 116 5.47 -18.09 -5.64
C LEU A 116 6.33 -18.67 -6.77
N ASP A 117 6.07 -19.91 -7.19
CA ASP A 117 6.79 -20.56 -8.28
C ASP A 117 6.19 -20.19 -9.65
N ASN A 118 6.22 -18.91 -9.96
CA ASN A 118 5.76 -18.37 -11.22
C ASN A 118 6.59 -17.15 -11.60
N ALA A 119 6.38 -16.64 -12.82
CA ALA A 119 7.11 -15.48 -13.33
C ALA A 119 7.04 -14.26 -12.39
N PHE A 120 5.90 -14.05 -11.72
CA PHE A 120 5.72 -12.96 -10.77
C PHE A 120 6.56 -13.17 -9.50
N GLY A 121 6.51 -14.34 -8.88
CA GLY A 121 7.32 -14.64 -7.69
C GLY A 121 8.82 -14.59 -7.97
N GLN A 122 9.25 -15.08 -9.13
CA GLN A 122 10.64 -14.99 -9.61
C GLN A 122 11.07 -13.55 -9.86
N TRP A 123 10.21 -12.74 -10.48
CA TRP A 123 10.45 -11.30 -10.64
C TRP A 123 10.54 -10.60 -9.27
N LEU A 124 9.67 -10.93 -8.32
CA LEU A 124 9.64 -10.35 -6.98
C LEU A 124 10.91 -10.71 -6.20
N ALA A 125 11.42 -11.94 -6.33
CA ALA A 125 12.65 -12.39 -5.68
C ALA A 125 13.94 -11.84 -6.30
N LYS A 126 13.88 -11.22 -7.49
CA LYS A 126 15.06 -10.67 -8.16
C LYS A 126 15.83 -9.74 -7.22
N LYS A 127 17.13 -10.00 -7.07
CA LYS A 127 18.01 -9.23 -6.18
C LYS A 127 17.92 -7.73 -6.47
N GLY A 128 17.65 -6.94 -5.43
CA GLY A 128 17.53 -5.49 -5.54
C GLY A 128 16.17 -4.99 -6.05
N ASN A 129 15.20 -5.88 -6.25
CA ASN A 129 13.84 -5.47 -6.59
C ASN A 129 13.19 -4.74 -5.40
N LYS A 130 13.03 -3.42 -5.49
CA LYS A 130 12.50 -2.58 -4.41
C LYS A 130 11.02 -2.84 -4.08
N TRP A 131 10.30 -3.57 -4.93
CA TRP A 131 8.98 -4.10 -4.58
C TRP A 131 9.04 -5.22 -3.53
N ASN A 132 10.22 -5.79 -3.30
CA ASN A 132 10.45 -6.87 -2.34
C ASN A 132 11.50 -6.51 -1.29
N GLY A 133 11.85 -5.24 -1.11
CA GLY A 133 12.81 -4.88 -0.07
C GLY A 133 13.31 -3.45 -0.15
N ASN A 134 14.21 -3.12 0.78
CA ASN A 134 14.83 -1.80 0.89
C ASN A 134 16.34 -1.94 1.03
N TYR A 135 17.09 -0.92 0.60
CA TYR A 135 18.49 -0.77 0.96
C TYR A 135 18.59 -0.16 2.36
N VAL A 136 19.17 -0.90 3.30
CA VAL A 136 19.27 -0.53 4.71
C VAL A 136 20.70 -0.71 5.21
N THR A 137 21.04 -0.08 6.34
CA THR A 137 22.35 -0.32 6.98
C THR A 137 22.42 -1.74 7.57
N PRO A 138 23.62 -2.34 7.73
CA PRO A 138 23.77 -3.63 8.39
C PRO A 138 23.18 -3.70 9.80
N LYS A 139 23.25 -2.57 10.53
CA LYS A 139 22.63 -2.43 11.85
C LYS A 139 21.11 -2.55 11.78
N GLN A 140 20.49 -1.88 10.82
CA GLN A 140 19.04 -1.96 10.63
C GLN A 140 18.62 -3.35 10.15
N HIS A 141 19.33 -3.94 9.18
CA HIS A 141 19.05 -5.29 8.71
C HIS A 141 19.14 -6.31 9.87
N TYR A 142 20.17 -6.24 10.71
CA TYR A 142 20.29 -7.07 11.92
C TYR A 142 19.09 -6.95 12.86
N ARG A 143 18.58 -5.73 13.06
CA ARG A 143 17.48 -5.47 14.01
C ARG A 143 16.16 -6.09 13.58
N HIS A 144 15.92 -6.30 12.29
CA HIS A 144 14.66 -6.84 11.79
C HIS A 144 14.72 -8.20 11.10
N ASP A 145 15.89 -8.68 10.70
CA ASP A 145 16.06 -10.01 10.10
C ASP A 145 16.74 -10.94 11.10
N SER A 146 16.00 -11.94 11.58
CA SER A 146 16.49 -12.91 12.56
C SER A 146 17.69 -13.74 12.05
N TRP A 147 17.87 -13.81 10.74
CA TRP A 147 18.91 -14.60 10.09
C TRP A 147 20.16 -13.80 9.74
N ARG A 148 20.15 -12.48 9.98
CA ARG A 148 21.27 -11.59 9.66
C ARG A 148 22.11 -11.32 10.90
N SER A 149 23.42 -11.62 10.82
CA SER A 149 24.41 -11.40 11.90
C SER A 149 25.75 -10.87 11.34
N PRO A 150 25.87 -9.57 11.02
CA PRO A 150 27.10 -8.95 10.50
C PRO A 150 28.25 -8.96 11.51
N THR A 151 29.49 -8.83 11.05
CA THR A 151 30.62 -8.57 11.95
C THR A 151 30.33 -7.36 12.84
N GLY A 152 30.54 -7.50 14.16
CA GLY A 152 30.20 -6.48 15.15
C GLY A 152 28.72 -6.43 15.56
N TRP A 153 27.88 -7.39 15.15
CA TRP A 153 26.44 -7.36 15.47
C TRP A 153 26.12 -7.31 16.98
N ARG A 154 27.03 -7.80 17.83
CA ARG A 154 26.85 -7.78 19.29
C ARG A 154 26.75 -6.34 19.82
N ASP A 155 27.35 -5.38 19.13
CA ASP A 155 27.32 -3.96 19.49
C ASP A 155 26.07 -3.23 18.96
N PHE A 156 25.22 -3.90 18.16
CA PHE A 156 24.05 -3.28 17.53
C PHE A 156 22.83 -3.17 18.46
N GLY A 157 22.90 -3.81 19.63
CA GLY A 157 21.85 -3.88 20.65
C GLY A 157 20.86 -5.01 20.42
N SER A 158 19.71 -4.96 21.10
CA SER A 158 18.65 -5.96 20.92
C SER A 158 17.96 -5.81 19.55
N ARG A 159 17.45 -6.93 19.04
CA ARG A 159 16.55 -6.93 17.87
C ARG A 159 15.22 -6.27 18.21
N TYR A 160 14.49 -5.85 17.18
CA TYR A 160 13.14 -5.33 17.37
C TYR A 160 12.18 -6.42 17.85
N HIS A 161 11.10 -6.00 18.49
CA HIS A 161 9.95 -6.86 18.75
C HIS A 161 9.42 -7.47 17.43
N PRO A 162 8.97 -8.74 17.37
CA PRO A 162 8.56 -9.41 16.13
C PRO A 162 7.59 -8.61 15.24
N VAL A 163 6.65 -7.89 15.84
CA VAL A 163 5.71 -7.01 15.11
C VAL A 163 6.45 -5.88 14.37
N LEU A 164 7.39 -5.22 15.05
CA LEU A 164 8.20 -4.17 14.47
C LEU A 164 9.19 -4.70 13.42
N GLN A 165 9.66 -5.95 13.56
CA GLN A 165 10.47 -6.60 12.54
C GLN A 165 9.69 -6.76 11.22
N GLN A 166 8.42 -7.20 11.28
CA GLN A 166 7.59 -7.31 10.08
C GLN A 166 7.30 -5.92 9.49
N TYR A 167 6.92 -4.97 10.34
CA TYR A 167 6.63 -3.61 9.90
C TYR A 167 7.83 -2.93 9.23
N SER A 168 9.04 -3.06 9.79
CA SER A 168 10.25 -2.45 9.21
C SER A 168 10.71 -3.12 7.92
N ARG A 169 10.28 -4.37 7.67
CA ARG A 169 10.57 -5.11 6.44
C ARG A 169 9.61 -4.81 5.30
N ILE A 170 8.43 -4.24 5.57
CA ILE A 170 7.53 -3.79 4.50
C ILE A 170 8.29 -2.81 3.60
N PRO A 171 8.37 -3.08 2.28
CA PRO A 171 9.04 -2.19 1.34
C PRO A 171 8.51 -0.76 1.42
N LEU A 172 9.41 0.22 1.37
CA LEU A 172 9.06 1.63 1.47
C LEU A 172 8.18 2.08 0.30
N VAL A 173 8.19 1.36 -0.82
CA VAL A 173 7.26 1.54 -1.94
C VAL A 173 5.80 1.40 -1.47
N TYR A 174 5.48 0.39 -0.66
CA TYR A 174 4.12 0.20 -0.13
C TYR A 174 3.78 1.19 0.96
N LYS A 175 4.75 1.58 1.80
CA LYS A 175 4.53 2.63 2.81
C LYS A 175 4.32 3.99 2.17
N GLY A 176 5.06 4.27 1.10
CA GLY A 176 4.91 5.46 0.29
C GLY A 176 3.56 5.45 -0.43
N ALA A 177 3.15 4.32 -1.02
CA ALA A 177 1.84 4.18 -1.63
C ALA A 177 0.71 4.44 -0.63
N ALA A 178 0.78 3.80 0.55
CA ALA A 178 -0.20 4.02 1.62
C ALA A 178 -0.18 5.45 2.16
N GLY A 179 1.01 6.02 2.40
CA GLY A 179 1.17 7.39 2.89
C GLY A 179 0.77 8.44 1.86
N GLY A 180 1.04 8.20 0.58
CA GLY A 180 0.64 9.07 -0.54
C GLY A 180 -0.87 9.17 -0.67
N GLY A 181 -1.60 8.07 -0.46
CA GLY A 181 -3.06 8.08 -0.32
C GLY A 181 -3.50 9.03 0.80
N ILE A 182 -2.92 8.88 2.00
CA ILE A 182 -3.26 9.70 3.17
C ILE A 182 -2.90 11.19 2.98
N TYR A 183 -1.71 11.51 2.47
CA TYR A 183 -1.29 12.91 2.27
C TYR A 183 -2.05 13.60 1.14
N GLY A 184 -2.41 12.88 0.06
CA GLY A 184 -3.25 13.43 -0.99
C GLY A 184 -4.62 13.85 -0.46
N VAL A 185 -5.20 13.02 0.40
CA VAL A 185 -6.45 13.31 1.12
C VAL A 185 -6.35 14.54 2.02
N VAL A 186 -5.31 14.60 2.87
CA VAL A 186 -5.19 15.67 3.84
C VAL A 186 -4.86 17.00 3.15
N GLY A 187 -4.11 16.96 2.05
CA GLY A 187 -3.79 18.13 1.23
C GLY A 187 -5.00 18.76 0.54
N ASP A 188 -5.96 17.96 0.06
CA ASP A 188 -7.23 18.48 -0.47
C ASP A 188 -8.07 19.09 0.66
N SER A 189 -8.15 18.44 1.83
CA SER A 189 -8.95 18.94 2.97
C SER A 189 -8.43 20.23 3.64
N LEU A 190 -7.21 20.65 3.32
CA LEU A 190 -6.58 21.85 3.87
C LEU A 190 -6.48 23.02 2.86
N ASN A 191 -6.88 22.81 1.61
CA ASN A 191 -6.94 23.86 0.59
C ASN A 191 -8.37 24.34 0.28
N ASP A 192 -9.36 23.79 0.98
CA ASP A 192 -10.75 24.29 1.06
C ASP A 192 -10.98 25.02 2.40
#